data_AF-A0A382X025-F1
#
_entry.id   AF-A0A382X025-F1
#
_cell.length_a   1.000
_cell.length_b   1.000
_cell.length_c   1.000
_cell.angle_alpha   90.00
_cell.angle_beta   90.00
_cell.angle_gamma   90.00
#
_symmetry.space_group_name_H-M   'P 1'
#
loop_
_entity.id
_entity.type
_entity.pdbx_description
1 polymer ?
#
loop_
_entity_poly.entity_id
_entity_poly.type
_entity_poly.pdbx_seq_one_letter_code
_entity_poly.pdbx_strand_id
1 'polypeptide(L)'
;MEIGPGKGILTALLLGKVKSLTALEIDSKLCLALTDRFKGNENFQLIQADALKYNYSALGNQYQVVSNLPYYAATHILKRLIHYRE
;
A
#
# COMPACT_ATOMS: atom_id res chain seq x y z
N MET A 1 0.41 -6.03 0.44
CA MET A 1 0.43 -4.59 0.71
C MET A 1 0.75 -3.86 -0.58
N GLU A 2 -0.07 -2.88 -0.94
CA GLU A 2 0.19 -1.95 -2.04
C GLU A 2 0.75 -0.64 -1.50
N ILE A 3 1.89 -0.16 -2.02
CA ILE A 3 2.42 1.17 -1.67
C ILE A 3 2.10 2.13 -2.81
N GLY A 4 1.49 3.27 -2.49
CA GLY A 4 1.11 4.29 -3.48
C GLY A 4 0.08 3.80 -4.49
N PRO A 5 -1.15 3.43 -4.06
CA PRO A 5 -2.23 2.99 -4.95
C PRO A 5 -2.67 4.06 -5.96
N GLY A 6 -2.40 5.35 -5.67
CA GLY A 6 -2.77 6.44 -6.56
C GLY A 6 -4.28 6.52 -6.75
N LYS A 7 -4.75 6.38 -7.99
CA LYS A 7 -6.20 6.35 -8.31
C LYS A 7 -6.84 4.97 -8.09
N GLY A 8 -6.08 3.96 -7.67
CA GLY A 8 -6.59 2.62 -7.36
C GLY A 8 -6.78 1.70 -8.57
N ILE A 9 -6.06 1.93 -9.67
CA ILE A 9 -6.14 1.08 -10.87
C ILE A 9 -5.60 -0.33 -10.57
N LEU A 10 -4.40 -0.41 -9.99
CA LEU A 10 -3.80 -1.69 -9.58
C LEU A 10 -4.58 -2.29 -8.41
N THR A 11 -4.98 -1.48 -7.42
CA THR A 11 -5.84 -1.89 -6.30
C THR A 11 -7.07 -2.67 -6.77
N ALA A 12 -7.82 -2.14 -7.74
CA ALA A 12 -9.02 -2.79 -8.26
C ALA A 12 -8.74 -4.17 -8.89
N LEU A 13 -7.60 -4.32 -9.58
CA LEU A 13 -7.19 -5.59 -10.18
C LEU A 13 -6.75 -6.63 -9.14
N LEU A 14 -6.23 -6.17 -8.00
CA LEU A 14 -5.75 -7.03 -6.93
C LEU A 14 -6.87 -7.51 -6.00
N LEU A 15 -7.90 -6.70 -5.74
CA LEU A 15 -8.96 -7.02 -4.78
C LEU A 15 -9.69 -8.35 -5.05
N GLY A 16 -9.78 -8.78 -6.31
CA GLY A 16 -10.35 -10.09 -6.69
C GLY A 16 -9.35 -11.25 -6.72
N LYS A 17 -8.07 -11.01 -6.43
CA LYS A 17 -6.97 -11.98 -6.56
C LYS A 17 -6.26 -12.29 -5.25
N VAL A 18 -6.50 -11.50 -4.20
CA VAL A 18 -5.85 -11.65 -2.90
C VAL A 18 -6.88 -11.82 -1.79
N LYS A 19 -6.49 -12.51 -0.72
CA LYS A 19 -7.33 -12.69 0.48
C LYS A 19 -7.63 -11.36 1.17
N SER A 20 -6.62 -10.49 1.26
CA SER A 20 -6.74 -9.14 1.82
C SER A 20 -5.73 -8.20 1.15
N LEU A 21 -6.11 -6.93 1.04
CA LEU A 21 -5.29 -5.89 0.44
C LEU A 21 -5.23 -4.67 1.35
N THR A 22 -4.06 -4.46 1.96
CA THR A 22 -3.73 -3.20 2.64
C THR A 22 -3.01 -2.27 1.67
N ALA A 23 -3.50 -1.05 1.49
CA ALA A 23 -2.88 -0.01 0.69
C ALA A 23 -2.35 1.13 1.56
N LEU A 24 -1.18 1.68 1.20
CA LEU A 24 -0.53 2.79 1.88
C LEU A 24 -0.49 4.00 0.95
N GLU A 25 -1.12 5.11 1.33
CA GLU A 25 -1.18 6.33 0.51
C GLU A 25 -0.89 7.57 1.37
N ILE A 26 -0.14 8.53 0.84
CA ILE A 26 0.23 9.75 1.56
C ILE A 26 -0.74 10.90 1.27
N ASP A 27 -1.31 10.93 0.06
CA ASP A 27 -2.21 12.00 -0.37
C ASP A 27 -3.62 11.80 0.24
N SER A 28 -4.05 12.75 1.07
CA SER A 28 -5.34 12.69 1.75
C SER A 28 -6.54 12.73 0.79
N LYS A 29 -6.44 13.43 -0.34
CA LYS A 29 -7.53 13.50 -1.34
C LYS A 29 -7.68 12.16 -2.03
N LEU A 30 -6.56 11.52 -2.37
CA LEU A 30 -6.58 10.16 -2.90
C LEU A 30 -7.09 9.17 -1.86
N CYS A 31 -6.74 9.34 -0.59
CA CYS A 31 -7.26 8.47 0.47
C CYS A 31 -8.79 8.53 0.57
N LEU A 32 -9.37 9.74 0.55
CA LEU A 32 -10.81 9.92 0.54
C LEU A 32 -11.45 9.26 -0.69
N ALA A 33 -10.89 9.47 -1.88
CA ALA A 33 -11.39 8.89 -3.12
C ALA A 33 -11.32 7.35 -3.13
N LEU A 34 -10.22 6.78 -2.64
CA LEU A 34 -10.03 5.32 -2.53
C LEU A 34 -10.99 4.71 -1.50
N THR A 35 -11.19 5.40 -0.37
CA THR A 35 -12.12 4.96 0.67
C THR A 35 -13.54 4.91 0.11
N ASP A 36 -14.03 5.96 -0.56
CA ASP A 36 -15.37 5.94 -1.17
C ASP A 36 -15.48 4.89 -2.29
N ARG A 37 -14.47 4.80 -3.14
CA ARG A 37 -14.44 3.84 -4.26
C ARG A 37 -14.49 2.39 -3.81
N PHE A 38 -13.81 2.06 -2.71
CA PHE A 38 -13.66 0.67 -2.26
C PHE A 38 -14.40 0.36 -0.96
N LYS A 39 -15.27 1.25 -0.45
CA LYS A 39 -16.01 1.08 0.82
C LYS A 39 -16.79 -0.23 0.98
N GLY A 40 -17.21 -0.86 -0.11
CA GLY A 40 -17.92 -2.14 -0.10
C GLY A 40 -17.01 -3.38 -0.06
N ASN A 41 -15.69 -3.21 -0.07
CA ASN A 41 -14.74 -4.32 -0.08
C ASN A 41 -14.23 -4.57 1.34
N GLU A 42 -14.78 -5.59 2.01
CA GLU A 42 -14.38 -5.95 3.38
C GLU A 42 -12.92 -6.41 3.48
N ASN A 43 -12.34 -6.85 2.37
CA ASN A 43 -10.95 -7.28 2.28
C ASN A 43 -9.98 -6.13 1.95
N PHE A 44 -10.47 -4.88 1.81
CA PHE A 44 -9.65 -3.71 1.55
C PHE A 44 -9.41 -2.89 2.82
N GLN A 45 -8.16 -2.54 3.07
CA GLN A 45 -7.76 -1.63 4.13
C GLN A 45 -6.90 -0.51 3.54
N LEU A 46 -7.22 0.73 3.88
CA LEU A 46 -6.42 1.88 3.51
C LEU A 46 -5.74 2.48 4.74
N ILE A 47 -4.44 2.74 4.62
CA ILE A 47 -3.64 3.40 5.63
C ILE A 47 -3.10 4.70 5.02
N GLN A 48 -3.50 5.84 5.58
CA GLN A 48 -2.95 7.12 5.19
C GLN A 48 -1.61 7.36 5.91
N ALA A 49 -0.49 7.13 5.24
CA ALA A 49 0.84 7.35 5.81
C ALA A 49 1.92 7.53 4.74
N ASP A 50 3.02 8.16 5.16
CA ASP A 50 4.25 8.25 4.37
C ASP A 50 5.00 6.90 4.40
N ALA A 51 5.15 6.28 3.23
CA ALA A 51 5.90 5.02 3.05
C ALA A 51 7.34 5.10 3.57
N LEU A 52 7.98 6.27 3.51
CA LEU A 52 9.35 6.43 4.03
C LEU A 52 9.41 6.43 5.56
N LYS A 53 8.28 6.64 6.24
CA LYS A 53 8.19 6.74 7.70
C LYS A 53 7.36 5.62 8.32
N TYR A 54 6.61 4.88 7.50
CA TYR A 54 5.79 3.77 7.97
C TYR A 54 6.64 2.71 8.69
N ASN A 55 6.11 2.18 9.79
CA ASN A 55 6.77 1.14 10.56
C ASN A 55 6.46 -0.23 9.97
N TYR A 56 7.36 -0.73 9.13
CA TYR A 56 7.21 -2.03 8.49
C TYR A 56 7.48 -3.21 9.44
N SER A 57 8.01 -2.98 10.64
CA SER A 57 8.29 -4.06 11.62
C SER A 57 7.03 -4.81 12.04
N ALA A 58 5.86 -4.18 11.94
CA ALA A 58 4.57 -4.78 12.29
C ALA A 58 4.01 -5.72 11.20
N LEU A 59 4.59 -5.74 9.99
CA LEU A 59 4.10 -6.58 8.90
C LEU A 59 4.54 -8.04 9.05
N GLY A 60 5.72 -8.31 9.61
CA GLY A 60 6.26 -9.67 9.66
C GLY A 60 6.39 -10.34 8.28
N ASN A 61 6.66 -11.64 8.26
CA ASN A 61 7.05 -12.36 7.03
C ASN A 61 5.88 -12.77 6.10
N GLN A 62 4.66 -12.34 6.38
CA GLN A 62 3.47 -12.80 5.65
C GLN A 62 3.02 -11.86 4.52
N TYR A 63 3.64 -10.68 4.39
CA TYR A 63 3.22 -9.70 3.40
C TYR A 63 4.02 -9.80 2.11
N GLN A 64 3.31 -9.94 1.00
CA GLN A 64 3.83 -9.60 -0.32
C GLN A 64 3.62 -8.10 -0.57
N VAL A 65 4.68 -7.39 -0.96
CA VAL A 65 4.62 -5.96 -1.27
C VAL A 65 4.60 -5.77 -2.77
N VAL A 66 3.65 -4.97 -3.25
CA VAL A 66 3.49 -4.57 -4.65
C VAL A 66 3.39 -3.05 -4.71
N SER A 67 3.91 -2.44 -5.77
CA SER A 67 3.84 -0.99 -5.92
C SER A 67 4.26 -0.56 -7.33
N ASN A 68 3.71 0.57 -7.79
CA ASN A 68 4.25 1.35 -8.88
C ASN A 68 5.01 2.56 -8.32
N LEU A 69 6.20 2.31 -7.76
CA LEU A 69 6.95 3.33 -7.04
C LEU A 69 7.47 4.45 -7.96
N PRO A 70 7.37 5.73 -7.56
CA PRO A 70 8.00 6.81 -8.30
C PRO A 70 9.54 6.72 -8.16
N TYR A 71 10.24 7.03 -9.25
CA TYR A 71 11.69 6.86 -9.35
C TYR A 71 12.48 7.51 -8.20
N TYR A 72 12.08 8.71 -7.77
CA TYR A 72 12.78 9.48 -6.73
C TYR A 72 12.69 8.85 -5.32
N ALA A 73 11.64 8.07 -5.03
CA ALA A 73 11.43 7.47 -3.70
C ALA A 73 11.71 5.95 -3.67
N ALA A 74 11.78 5.31 -4.85
CA ALA A 74 11.85 3.86 -4.97
C ALA A 74 13.01 3.25 -4.17
N THR A 75 14.23 3.77 -4.30
CA THR A 75 15.42 3.26 -3.60
C THR A 75 15.28 3.31 -2.08
N HIS A 76 14.73 4.40 -1.53
CA HIS A 76 14.57 4.53 -0.09
C HIS A 76 13.50 3.60 0.46
N ILE A 77 12.37 3.46 -0.26
CA ILE A 77 11.30 2.53 0.12
C ILE A 77 11.82 1.08 0.07
N LEU A 78 12.51 0.69 -1.00
CA LEU A 78 13.09 -0.65 -1.12
C LEU A 78 14.08 -0.95 0.01
N LYS A 79 14.97 0.00 0.36
CA LYS A 79 15.90 -0.18 1.49
C LYS A 79 15.17 -0.44 2.81
N ARG A 80 14.09 0.31 3.09
CA ARG A 80 13.28 0.05 4.30
C ARG A 80 12.63 -1.32 4.25
N LEU A 81 12.02 -1.70 3.13
CA LEU A 81 11.37 -3.00 2.98
C LEU A 81 12.35 -4.17 3.16
N ILE A 82 13.57 -4.05 2.62
CA ILE A 82 14.63 -5.05 2.81
C ILE A 82 15.06 -5.11 4.27
N HIS A 83 15.23 -3.97 4.93
CA HIS A 83 15.63 -3.91 6.33
C HIS A 83 14.64 -4.60 7.29
N TYR A 84 13.33 -4.49 7.01
CA TYR A 84 12.28 -5.11 7.83
C TYR A 84 11.80 -6.48 7.33
N ARG A 85 12.55 -7.11 6.41
CA ARG A 85 12.25 -8.46 5.90
C ARG A 85 12.83 -9.59 6.76
N GLU A 86 13.82 -9.28 7.60
CA GLU A 86 14.40 -10.22 8.57
C GLU A 86 13.58 -10.25 9.86
#